data_AF-A0A258GTE5-F1
#
_entry.id   AF-A0A258GTE5-F1
#
_cell.length_a   1.000
_cell.length_b   1.000
_cell.length_c   1.000
_cell.angle_alpha   90.00
_cell.angle_beta   90.00
_cell.angle_gamma   90.00
#
_symmetry.space_group_name_H-M   'P 1'
#
loop_
_entity.id
_entity.type
_entity.pdbx_description
1 polymer ?
#
loop_
_entity_poly.entity_id
_entity_poly.type
_entity_poly.pdbx_seq_one_letter_code
_entity_poly.pdbx_strand_id
1 'polypeptide(L)' 'MPKFKVLRQQDAFVEYVSLVEADTVEEAIDRAYTEPGKFTWAHHNTSEYDACRVVALDDAGAEVETYSRGRV' A
#
# COMPACT_ATOMS: atom_id res chain seq x y z
N MET A 1 -0.91 13.59 22.04
CA MET A 1 -1.52 13.36 20.72
C MET A 1 -1.44 11.88 20.41
N PRO A 2 -2.52 11.26 19.90
CA PRO A 2 -2.47 9.88 19.43
C PRO A 2 -1.50 9.70 18.26
N LYS A 3 -1.06 8.45 18.04
CA LYS A 3 -0.19 8.05 16.93
C LYS A 3 -0.99 7.22 15.94
N PHE A 4 -0.96 7.60 14.68
CA PHE A 4 -1.62 6.88 13.60
C PHE A 4 -0.58 6.24 12.70
N LYS A 5 -0.76 4.95 12.37
CA LYS A 5 0.07 4.26 11.40
C LYS A 5 -0.41 4.61 10.00
N VAL A 6 0.44 5.28 9.22
CA VAL A 6 0.16 5.72 7.86
C VAL A 6 1.00 4.91 6.88
N LEU A 7 0.35 4.41 5.82
CA LEU A 7 0.97 3.75 4.68
C LEU A 7 1.18 4.78 3.57
N ARG A 8 2.37 4.83 2.99
CA ARG A 8 2.69 5.65 1.82
C ARG A 8 3.25 4.76 0.72
N GLN A 9 2.68 4.89 -0.47
CA GLN A 9 3.15 4.20 -1.66
C GLN A 9 3.86 5.21 -2.57
N GLN A 10 5.11 4.94 -2.93
CA GLN A 10 5.92 5.80 -3.80
C GLN A 10 6.65 4.94 -4.84
N ASP A 11 6.93 5.52 -6.01
CA ASP A 11 7.70 4.89 -7.09
C ASP A 11 7.13 3.53 -7.52
N ALA A 12 5.81 3.53 -7.76
CA ALA A 12 4.99 2.47 -8.33
C ALA A 12 5.01 1.09 -7.64
N PHE A 13 5.85 0.81 -6.64
CA PHE A 13 5.92 -0.55 -6.07
C PHE A 13 6.38 -0.60 -4.61
N VAL A 14 6.78 0.53 -4.02
CA VAL A 14 7.38 0.55 -2.68
C VAL A 14 6.41 1.11 -1.66
N GLU A 15 6.09 0.27 -0.69
CA GLU A 15 5.30 0.66 0.47
C GLU A 15 6.20 1.05 1.62
N TYR A 16 5.87 2.19 2.22
CA TYR A 16 6.49 2.67 3.43
C TYR A 16 5.43 2.87 4.51
N VAL A 17 5.79 2.61 5.76
CA VAL A 17 4.94 2.90 6.91
C VAL A 17 5.63 3.87 7.85
N SER A 18 4.85 4.75 8.46
CA SER A 18 5.32 5.62 9.54
C SER A 18 4.25 5.80 10.61
N LEU A 19 4.67 6.20 11.80
CA LEU A 19 3.77 6.63 12.88
C LEU A 19 3.73 8.16 12.91
N VAL A 20 2.54 8.71 12.70
CA VAL A 20 2.30 10.15 12.66
C VAL A 20 1.52 10.57 13.90
N GLU A 21 2.06 11.53 14.65
CA GLU A 21 1.37 12.15 15.78
C GLU A 21 0.44 13.26 15.28
N ALA A 22 -0.86 13.12 15.54
CA ALA A 22 -1.90 14.08 15.14
C ALA A 22 -3.10 13.97 16.07
N ASP A 23 -4.04 14.92 16.03
CA ASP A 23 -5.27 14.86 16.83
C ASP A 23 -6.35 13.99 16.17
N THR A 24 -6.34 13.89 14.83
CA THR A 24 -7.24 13.02 14.04
C THR A 24 -6.50 12.21 12.99
N VAL A 25 -7.16 11.17 12.44
CA VAL A 25 -6.57 10.35 11.39
C VAL A 25 -6.42 11.12 10.08
N GLU A 26 -7.37 12.02 9.80
CA GLU A 26 -7.35 12.92 8.63
C GLU A 26 -6.14 13.86 8.69
N GLU A 27 -5.89 14.47 9.85
CA GLU A 27 -4.72 15.33 10.05
C GLU A 27 -3.41 14.53 9.90
N ALA A 28 -3.36 13.28 10.38
CA ALA A 28 -2.19 12.42 10.19
C ALA A 28 -1.91 12.12 8.70
N ILE A 29 -2.95 11.89 7.90
CA ILE A 29 -2.83 11.65 6.45
C ILE A 29 -2.37 12.94 5.76
N ASP A 30 -2.99 14.08 6.05
CA ASP A 30 -2.66 15.37 5.44
C ASP A 30 -1.20 15.76 5.71
N ARG A 31 -0.73 15.56 6.95
CA ARG A 31 0.66 15.84 7.33
C ARG A 31 1.63 14.88 6.65
N ALA A 32 1.31 13.58 6.58
CA ALA A 32 2.13 12.59 5.88
C ALA A 32 2.27 12.90 4.37
N TYR A 33 1.23 13.49 3.76
CA TYR A 33 1.22 13.86 2.35
C TYR A 33 1.94 15.19 2.06
N THR A 34 1.70 16.22 2.86
CA THR A 34 2.22 17.58 2.63
C THR A 34 3.66 17.76 3.10
N GLU A 35 4.09 17.01 4.12
CA GLU A 35 5.40 17.15 4.76
C GLU A 35 6.15 15.81 4.88
N PRO A 36 6.31 15.03 3.80
CA PRO A 36 6.81 13.66 3.88
C PRO A 36 8.23 13.55 4.46
N GLY A 37 9.05 14.60 4.34
CA GLY A 37 10.41 14.65 4.87
C GLY A 37 10.51 14.83 6.40
N LYS A 38 9.40 15.05 7.10
CA LYS A 38 9.38 15.17 8.57
C LYS A 38 9.18 13.82 9.28
N PHE A 39 8.93 12.75 8.53
CA PHE A 39 8.62 11.43 9.08
C PHE A 39 9.70 10.42 8.73
N THR A 40 10.03 9.56 9.70
CA THR A 40 10.87 8.40 9.45
C THR A 40 10.00 7.31 8.85
N TRP A 41 10.25 7.00 7.58
CA TRP A 41 9.56 5.96 6.84
C TRP A 41 10.31 4.64 6.98
N ALA A 42 9.65 3.61 7.48
CA ALA A 42 10.15 2.25 7.44
C ALA A 42 9.67 1.59 6.16
N HIS A 43 10.57 0.94 5.42
CA HIS A 43 10.18 0.06 4.32
C HIS A 43 9.25 -1.03 4.87
N HIS A 44 8.09 -1.20 4.22
CA HIS A 44 7.05 -2.12 4.65
C HIS A 44 6.98 -3.33 3.73
N ASN A 45 6.89 -3.07 2.41
CA ASN A 45 6.75 -4.10 1.40
C ASN A 45 7.22 -3.58 0.03
N THR A 46 7.60 -4.50 -0.85
CA THR A 46 7.74 -4.25 -2.29
C THR A 46 6.95 -5.32 -3.01
N SER A 47 5.95 -4.94 -3.81
CA SER A 47 5.19 -5.90 -4.64
C SER A 47 5.44 -5.60 -6.11
N GLU A 48 6.19 -6.48 -6.77
CA GLU A 48 6.53 -6.40 -8.19
C GLU A 48 5.46 -7.13 -9.02
N TYR A 49 4.87 -6.47 -10.01
CA TYR A 49 4.09 -7.12 -11.06
C TYR A 49 4.63 -6.64 -12.42
N ASP A 50 5.48 -7.45 -13.05
CA ASP A 50 6.07 -7.15 -14.36
C ASP A 50 5.09 -7.43 -15.54
N ALA A 51 3.94 -8.03 -15.24
CA ALA A 51 2.76 -8.05 -16.09
C ALA A 51 1.52 -8.14 -15.20
N CYS A 52 0.54 -7.28 -15.44
CA CYS A 52 -0.76 -7.34 -14.77
C CYS A 52 -1.37 -8.74 -14.97
N ARG A 53 -1.38 -9.56 -13.91
CA ARG A 53 -2.07 -10.86 -13.86
C ARG A 53 -3.41 -10.68 -13.17
N VAL A 54 -4.50 -10.87 -13.90
CA VAL A 54 -5.88 -10.87 -13.39
C VAL A 54 -6.40 -12.29 -13.51
N VAL A 55 -6.90 -12.89 -12.43
CA VAL A 55 -7.48 -14.23 -12.41
C VAL A 55 -8.78 -14.23 -11.63
N ALA A 56 -9.78 -15.01 -12.08
CA ALA A 56 -11.01 -15.19 -11.32
C ALA A 56 -10.78 -16.13 -10.12
N LEU A 57 -11.45 -15.86 -9.01
CA LEU A 57 -11.51 -16.76 -7.86
C LEU A 57 -12.90 -17.41 -7.80
N ASP A 58 -12.98 -18.67 -7.35
CA ASP A 58 -14.23 -19.33 -7.03
C ASP A 58 -14.73 -18.99 -5.61
N ASP A 59 -15.88 -19.53 -5.22
CA ASP A 59 -16.50 -19.28 -3.91
C ASP A 59 -15.67 -19.79 -2.72
N ALA A 60 -14.64 -20.62 -2.96
CA ALA A 60 -13.69 -21.10 -1.97
C ALA A 60 -12.39 -20.27 -1.96
N GLY A 61 -12.26 -19.28 -2.85
CA GLY A 61 -11.07 -18.45 -3.02
C GLY A 61 -9.96 -19.12 -3.82
N ALA A 62 -10.22 -20.23 -4.52
CA ALA A 62 -9.26 -20.88 -5.38
C ALA A 62 -9.20 -20.21 -6.76
N GLU A 63 -8.00 -20.16 -7.36
CA GLU A 63 -7.78 -19.54 -8.67
C GLU A 63 -8.38 -20.37 -9.80
N VAL A 64 -9.13 -19.72 -10.69
CA VAL A 64 -9.69 -20.31 -11.90
C VAL A 64 -8.86 -19.86 -13.11
N GLU A 65 -7.77 -20.59 -13.37
CA GLU A 65 -6.77 -20.27 -14.41
C GLU A 65 -7.36 -20.07 -15.82
N THR A 66 -8.48 -20.73 -16.13
CA THR A 66 -9.22 -20.57 -17.38
C THR A 66 -9.68 -19.12 -17.62
N TYR A 67 -9.85 -18.33 -16.56
CA TYR A 67 -10.23 -16.93 -16.59
C TYR A 67 -9.09 -16.01 -16.16
N SER A 68 -7.88 -16.26 -16.67
CA SER A 68 -6.72 -15.39 -16.45
C SER A 68 -6.46 -14.41 -17.62
N ARG A 69 -5.86 -13.26 -17.31
CA ARG A 69 -5.29 -12.27 -18.24
C ARG A 69 -3.94 -11.82 -17.72
N GLY A 70 -3.01 -11.48 -18.62
CA GLY A 70 -1.60 -11.22 -18.30
C GLY A 70 -0.70 -12.34 -18.80
N ARG A 71 0.57 -12.05 -19.08
CA ARG A 71 1.57 -13.04 -19.50
C ARG A 71 2.37 -13.47 -18.26
N VAL A 72 2.56 -14.78 -18.11
CA VAL A 72 3.50 -15.38 -17.13
C VAL A 72 4.93 -15.01 -17.51
#